data_AF-A0A536PDM5-F1
#
_entry.id   AF-A0A536PDM5-F1
#
_cell.length_a   1.000
_cell.length_b   1.000
_cell.length_c   1.000
_cell.angle_alpha   90.00
_cell.angle_beta   90.00
_cell.angle_gamma   90.00
#
_symmetry.space_group_name_H-M   'P 1'
#
loop_
_entity.id
_entity.type
_entity.pdbx_description
1 polymer ?
#
loop_
_entity_poly.entity_id
_entity_poly.type
_entity_poly.pdbx_seq_one_letter_code
_entity_poly.pdbx_strand_id
1 'polypeptide(L)'
;MKQLRAGIDFQSARLQGFLTEAASVFRRDPKPLLSFDEVRRAARMEGQAYRGLTEVPLAKIRGSVDRPNDFDASFLPVRSHLRERWARLDAAMRSGEAIPPIEVYRLGDVYFVKDGHHRVSVARQLGWETIPARVIEVRTRAPLTDDMDAAELLKAREYVDFLERTRLDRVRPQASIEVSRLGRYDRIYEHILGHRYFLGLERRGEVPIEEAAASWYDNVYQPIAELIREYGILEHFPGRTEADLYLWITARWLELSRAGKAAGPAEAVADILFEAEGAPAPPPLQEQLRRWLGRPRRVIDLPARLARRATKS
;
A
#
# COMPACT_ATOMS: atom_id res chain seq x y z
N MET A 1 60.81 6.14 9.84
CA MET A 1 59.69 6.99 9.37
C MET A 1 59.31 6.83 7.87
N LYS A 2 59.70 5.75 7.17
CA LYS A 2 59.30 5.49 5.77
C LYS A 2 58.20 4.42 5.57
N GLN A 3 57.87 3.65 6.61
CA GLN A 3 56.86 2.57 6.52
C GLN A 3 55.41 3.01 6.81
N LEU A 4 55.17 4.15 7.47
CA LEU A 4 53.80 4.64 7.75
C LEU A 4 53.14 5.36 6.56
N ARG A 5 53.90 5.84 5.56
CA ARG A 5 53.31 6.46 4.34
C ARG A 5 52.79 5.42 3.34
N ALA A 6 53.41 4.25 3.27
CA ALA A 6 53.02 3.19 2.35
C ALA A 6 51.65 2.55 2.68
N GLY A 7 51.27 2.50 3.97
CA GLY A 7 49.97 1.96 4.39
C GLY A 7 48.78 2.87 4.06
N ILE A 8 48.99 4.19 4.00
CA ILE A 8 47.97 5.18 3.63
C ILE A 8 47.81 5.22 2.11
N ASP A 9 48.92 5.15 1.36
CA ASP A 9 48.91 5.11 -0.12
C ASP A 9 48.27 3.83 -0.69
N PHE A 10 48.37 2.69 0.03
CA PHE A 10 47.75 1.44 -0.41
C PHE A 10 46.22 1.43 -0.23
N GLN A 11 45.70 2.16 0.77
CA GLN A 11 44.26 2.29 0.99
C GLN A 11 43.59 3.25 -0.01
N SER A 12 44.26 4.34 -0.38
CA SER A 12 43.78 5.30 -1.38
C SER A 12 43.81 4.76 -2.81
N ALA A 13 44.79 3.91 -3.16
CA ALA A 13 44.86 3.25 -4.47
C ALA A 13 43.70 2.24 -4.69
N ARG A 14 43.27 1.51 -3.64
CA ARG A 14 42.10 0.61 -3.72
C ARG A 14 40.78 1.37 -3.84
N LEU A 15 40.69 2.53 -3.20
CA LEU A 15 39.53 3.42 -3.29
C LEU A 15 39.30 3.90 -4.73
N GLN A 16 40.37 4.17 -5.49
CA GLN A 16 40.27 4.58 -6.89
C GLN A 16 39.88 3.41 -7.81
N GLY A 17 40.44 2.21 -7.61
CA GLY A 17 40.01 1.01 -8.35
C GLY A 17 38.50 0.74 -8.16
N PHE A 18 38.02 0.89 -6.93
CA PHE A 18 36.62 0.74 -6.54
C PHE A 18 35.68 1.80 -7.16
N LEU A 19 36.09 3.07 -7.25
CA LEU A 19 35.28 4.12 -7.89
C LEU A 19 35.06 3.85 -9.38
N THR A 20 36.07 3.28 -10.05
CA THR A 20 35.99 2.92 -11.48
C THR A 20 35.03 1.73 -11.69
N GLU A 21 35.04 0.76 -10.78
CA GLU A 21 34.18 -0.43 -10.83
C GLU A 21 32.72 -0.10 -10.48
N ALA A 22 32.49 0.76 -9.48
CA ALA A 22 31.16 1.27 -9.11
C ALA A 22 30.56 2.19 -10.19
N ALA A 23 31.38 2.98 -10.90
CA ALA A 23 30.94 3.81 -12.02
C ALA A 23 30.42 2.98 -13.22
N SER A 24 30.89 1.73 -13.37
CA SER A 24 30.46 0.84 -14.46
C SER A 24 29.02 0.30 -14.27
N VAL A 25 28.51 0.29 -13.03
CA VAL A 25 27.13 -0.05 -12.67
C VAL A 25 26.18 1.17 -12.82
N PHE A 26 26.75 2.37 -12.97
CA PHE A 26 26.07 3.67 -12.88
C PHE A 26 25.40 4.15 -14.19
N ARG A 27 24.84 3.22 -14.98
CA ARG A 27 24.02 3.56 -16.18
C ARG A 27 22.51 3.45 -15.95
N ARG A 28 22.06 3.23 -14.71
CA ARG A 28 20.65 3.33 -14.33
C ARG A 28 20.47 4.46 -13.33
N ASP A 29 19.54 5.34 -13.65
CA ASP A 29 19.14 6.50 -12.85
C ASP A 29 18.91 6.08 -11.38
N PRO A 30 19.70 6.57 -10.40
CA PRO A 30 19.60 6.10 -9.03
C PRO A 30 18.33 6.67 -8.40
N LYS A 31 17.30 5.84 -8.25
CA LYS A 31 16.14 6.17 -7.41
C LYS A 31 16.63 6.44 -5.98
N PRO A 32 16.23 7.55 -5.34
CA PRO A 32 16.62 7.85 -3.96
C PRO A 32 16.06 6.79 -2.98
N LEU A 33 16.71 6.62 -1.83
CA LEU A 33 16.22 5.75 -0.75
C LEU A 33 14.85 6.22 -0.27
N LEU A 34 13.94 5.27 0.00
CA LEU A 34 12.67 5.57 0.65
C LEU A 34 12.93 6.20 2.02
N SER A 35 12.34 7.37 2.25
CA SER A 35 12.40 8.07 3.53
C SER A 35 11.39 7.48 4.49
N PHE A 36 11.85 6.95 5.63
CA PHE A 36 10.95 6.47 6.69
C PHE A 36 9.98 7.57 7.16
N ASP A 37 10.36 8.84 7.06
CA ASP A 37 9.52 9.96 7.45
C ASP A 37 8.33 10.17 6.49
N GLU A 38 8.48 9.82 5.21
CA GLU A 38 7.38 9.80 4.24
C GLU A 38 6.44 8.63 4.53
N VAL A 39 7.02 7.47 4.82
CA VAL A 39 6.30 6.26 5.21
C VAL A 39 5.47 6.48 6.49
N ARG A 40 6.09 7.04 7.54
CA ARG A 40 5.45 7.36 8.82
C ARG A 40 4.28 8.32 8.63
N ARG A 41 4.43 9.32 7.76
CA ARG A 41 3.39 10.31 7.47
C ARG A 41 2.25 9.70 6.66
N ALA A 42 2.57 8.87 5.68
CA ALA A 42 1.59 8.22 4.81
C ALA A 42 0.74 7.17 5.55
N ALA A 43 1.37 6.24 6.26
CA ALA A 43 0.67 5.09 6.84
C ALA A 43 0.19 5.27 8.28
N ARG A 44 0.45 6.45 8.89
CA ARG A 44 0.17 6.81 10.30
C ARG A 44 0.64 5.78 11.31
N MET A 45 1.72 6.10 12.00
CA MET A 45 2.24 5.29 13.10
C MET A 45 1.30 5.32 14.31
N GLU A 46 0.88 4.16 14.79
CA GLU A 46 0.03 3.99 15.98
C GLU A 46 0.85 3.60 17.23
N GLY A 47 2.02 3.01 17.04
CA GLY A 47 2.89 2.61 18.14
C GLY A 47 4.21 1.99 17.71
N GLN A 48 5.09 1.79 18.70
CA GLN A 48 6.39 1.16 18.52
C GLN A 48 6.58 0.07 19.59
N ALA A 49 7.20 -1.05 19.20
CA ALA A 49 7.53 -2.14 20.10
C ALA A 49 8.96 -2.61 19.85
N TYR A 50 9.80 -2.63 20.89
CA TYR A 50 11.13 -3.20 20.79
C TYR A 50 11.06 -4.72 20.69
N ARG A 51 11.71 -5.30 19.67
CA ARG A 51 11.72 -6.74 19.40
C ARG A 51 13.02 -7.43 19.78
N GLY A 52 13.99 -6.70 20.32
CA GLY A 52 15.26 -7.27 20.74
C GLY A 52 16.32 -7.25 19.64
N LEU A 53 17.38 -8.03 19.89
CA LEU A 53 18.50 -8.23 18.96
C LEU A 53 18.20 -9.44 18.08
N THR A 54 18.25 -9.28 16.76
CA THR A 54 17.95 -10.35 15.79
C THR A 54 18.76 -10.15 14.52
N GLU A 55 19.08 -11.25 13.84
CA GLU A 55 19.68 -11.24 12.50
C GLU A 55 18.64 -10.78 11.47
N VAL A 56 18.93 -9.69 10.75
CA VAL A 56 18.03 -9.11 9.75
C VAL A 56 18.57 -9.37 8.35
N PRO A 57 17.74 -9.89 7.41
CA PRO A 57 18.15 -10.05 6.02
C PRO A 57 18.48 -8.71 5.36
N LEU A 58 19.68 -8.58 4.80
CA LEU A 58 20.13 -7.35 4.13
C LEU A 58 19.28 -6.99 2.90
N ALA A 59 18.66 -7.99 2.26
CA ALA A 59 17.72 -7.81 1.15
C ALA A 59 16.40 -7.13 1.54
N LYS A 60 16.00 -7.24 2.83
CA LYS A 60 14.77 -6.62 3.35
C LYS A 60 15.00 -5.19 3.87
N ILE A 61 16.24 -4.71 3.86
CA ILE A 61 16.57 -3.32 4.22
C ILE A 61 16.34 -2.41 3.01
N ARG A 62 15.27 -1.61 3.04
CA ARG A 62 14.79 -0.83 1.88
C ARG A 62 15.00 0.68 2.00
N GLY A 63 15.28 1.21 3.18
CA GLY A 63 15.35 2.67 3.36
C GLY A 63 16.09 3.15 4.60
N SER A 64 16.03 4.47 4.80
CA SER A 64 16.75 5.19 5.86
C SER A 64 15.80 6.12 6.60
N VAL A 65 16.05 6.32 7.90
CA VAL A 65 15.25 7.22 8.74
C VAL A 65 15.69 8.68 8.60
N ASP A 66 16.96 8.97 8.82
CA ASP A 66 17.45 10.36 8.95
C ASP A 66 18.32 10.83 7.78
N ARG A 67 18.72 9.93 6.86
CA ARG A 67 19.76 10.21 5.85
C ARG A 67 19.46 9.66 4.45
N PRO A 68 18.34 10.01 3.81
CA PRO A 68 18.03 9.52 2.46
C PRO A 68 18.97 10.07 1.38
N ASN A 69 19.61 11.24 1.61
CA ASN A 69 20.47 11.91 0.62
C ASN A 69 21.98 11.61 0.78
N ASP A 70 22.39 10.86 1.80
CA ASP A 70 23.81 10.53 2.03
C ASP A 70 24.21 9.19 1.38
N PHE A 71 23.22 8.37 1.00
CA PHE A 71 23.38 7.02 0.49
C PHE A 71 22.45 6.77 -0.70
N ASP A 72 22.90 6.01 -1.70
CA ASP A 72 22.05 5.55 -2.81
C ASP A 72 21.21 4.31 -2.41
N ALA A 73 20.37 3.80 -3.32
CA ALA A 73 19.56 2.60 -3.10
C ALA A 73 20.37 1.33 -2.73
N SER A 74 21.66 1.32 -3.08
CA SER A 74 22.61 0.26 -2.72
C SER A 74 23.30 0.52 -1.36
N PHE A 75 22.92 1.58 -0.66
CA PHE A 75 23.56 2.08 0.58
C PHE A 75 25.03 2.50 0.38
N LEU A 76 25.44 2.86 -0.83
CA LEU A 76 26.80 3.36 -1.08
C LEU A 76 26.91 4.84 -0.68
N PRO A 77 27.98 5.24 0.02
CA PRO A 77 28.15 6.62 0.44
C PRO A 77 28.37 7.53 -0.78
N VAL A 78 27.50 8.52 -0.94
CA VAL A 78 27.57 9.48 -2.06
C VAL A 78 28.65 10.54 -1.81
N ARG A 79 28.94 10.87 -0.54
CA ARG A 79 29.87 11.95 -0.16
C ARG A 79 31.29 11.47 0.14
N SER A 80 32.28 12.27 -0.24
CA SER A 80 33.71 11.96 -0.11
C SER A 80 34.20 11.72 1.32
N HIS A 81 33.72 12.49 2.30
CA HIS A 81 34.11 12.35 3.70
C HIS A 81 33.61 11.06 4.38
N LEU A 82 32.63 10.38 3.76
CA LEU A 82 32.11 9.11 4.26
C LEU A 82 33.01 7.92 3.90
N ARG A 83 33.94 8.09 2.94
CA ARG A 83 34.80 7.02 2.43
C ARG A 83 35.87 6.56 3.43
N GLU A 84 36.45 7.48 4.22
CA GLU A 84 37.46 7.12 5.23
C GLU A 84 36.88 6.33 6.41
N ARG A 85 35.65 6.66 6.84
CA ARG A 85 34.94 5.89 7.88
C ARG A 85 34.53 4.53 7.36
N TRP A 86 34.11 4.45 6.09
CA TRP A 86 33.76 3.20 5.43
C TRP A 86 34.98 2.26 5.32
N ALA A 87 36.14 2.77 4.88
CA ALA A 87 37.35 1.95 4.73
C ALA A 87 37.85 1.36 6.06
N ARG A 88 37.77 2.13 7.14
CA ARG A 88 38.08 1.63 8.50
C ARG A 88 37.12 0.52 8.93
N LEU A 89 35.86 0.66 8.59
CA LEU A 89 34.82 -0.30 8.95
C LEU A 89 34.92 -1.59 8.11
N ASP A 90 35.22 -1.50 6.82
CA ASP A 90 35.51 -2.65 5.94
C ASP A 90 36.70 -3.45 6.46
N ALA A 91 37.79 -2.77 6.85
CA ALA A 91 38.95 -3.42 7.45
C ALA A 91 38.58 -4.18 8.74
N ALA A 92 37.87 -3.53 9.66
CA ALA A 92 37.43 -4.12 10.93
C ALA A 92 36.50 -5.35 10.74
N MET A 93 35.55 -5.24 9.79
CA MET A 93 34.61 -6.33 9.49
C MET A 93 35.32 -7.52 8.83
N ARG A 94 36.29 -7.28 7.93
CA ARG A 94 37.09 -8.35 7.32
C ARG A 94 38.02 -9.04 8.31
N SER A 95 38.50 -8.34 9.33
CA SER A 95 39.31 -8.93 10.40
C SER A 95 38.51 -9.71 11.44
N GLY A 96 37.18 -9.79 11.30
CA GLY A 96 36.31 -10.50 12.24
C GLY A 96 36.14 -9.80 13.58
N GLU A 97 36.37 -8.48 13.63
CA GLU A 97 36.17 -7.70 14.85
C GLU A 97 34.68 -7.64 15.20
N ALA A 98 34.36 -7.70 16.50
CA ALA A 98 32.98 -7.63 16.96
C ALA A 98 32.39 -6.25 16.65
N ILE A 99 31.54 -6.19 15.62
CA ILE A 99 30.83 -4.97 15.26
C ILE A 99 29.58 -4.79 16.12
N PRO A 100 29.28 -3.57 16.59
CA PRO A 100 28.01 -3.32 17.27
C PRO A 100 26.84 -3.58 16.32
N PRO A 101 25.69 -4.05 16.83
CA PRO A 101 24.51 -4.25 16.00
C PRO A 101 23.99 -2.93 15.44
N ILE A 102 23.34 -2.98 14.28
CA ILE A 102 22.64 -1.84 13.69
C ILE A 102 21.32 -1.59 14.44
N GLU A 103 20.67 -0.46 14.19
CA GLU A 103 19.33 -0.17 14.72
C GLU A 103 18.37 0.07 13.56
N VAL A 104 17.25 -0.65 13.54
CA VAL A 104 16.29 -0.62 12.43
C VAL A 104 14.86 -0.49 12.93
N TYR A 105 14.05 0.25 12.18
CA TYR A 105 12.60 0.13 12.26
C TYR A 105 12.13 -0.99 11.35
N ARG A 106 11.30 -1.89 11.87
CA ARG A 106 10.58 -2.89 11.05
C ARG A 106 9.17 -2.39 10.78
N LEU A 107 8.75 -2.49 9.53
CA LEU A 107 7.42 -2.13 9.09
C LEU A 107 6.92 -3.17 8.10
N GLY A 108 5.88 -3.91 8.46
CA GLY A 108 5.54 -5.13 7.74
C GLY A 108 6.74 -6.08 7.69
N ASP A 109 7.17 -6.43 6.48
CA ASP A 109 8.32 -7.30 6.24
C ASP A 109 9.58 -6.59 5.74
N VAL A 110 9.58 -5.25 5.74
CA VAL A 110 10.74 -4.42 5.39
C VAL A 110 11.36 -3.71 6.60
N TYR A 111 12.63 -3.32 6.44
CA TYR A 111 13.43 -2.65 7.46
C TYR A 111 13.98 -1.31 6.97
N PHE A 112 13.97 -0.32 7.87
CA PHE A 112 14.51 1.01 7.65
C PHE A 112 15.64 1.27 8.65
N VAL A 113 16.82 1.65 8.15
CA VAL A 113 17.99 1.87 8.99
C VAL A 113 17.85 3.19 9.75
N LYS A 114 17.78 3.09 11.08
CA LYS A 114 17.87 4.22 12.00
C LYS A 114 19.32 4.56 12.30
N ASP A 115 20.14 3.56 12.61
CA ASP A 115 21.58 3.70 12.81
C ASP A 115 22.36 2.53 12.19
N GLY A 116 23.57 2.81 11.69
CA GLY A 116 24.47 1.79 11.13
C GLY A 116 24.51 1.68 9.61
N HIS A 117 24.16 2.74 8.88
CA HIS A 117 24.18 2.77 7.40
C HIS A 117 25.50 2.28 6.78
N HIS A 118 26.65 2.69 7.31
CA HIS A 118 27.94 2.22 6.83
C HIS A 118 28.16 0.72 7.05
N ARG A 119 27.66 0.15 8.15
CA ARG A 119 27.76 -1.30 8.42
C ARG A 119 26.93 -2.09 7.42
N VAL A 120 25.71 -1.62 7.11
CA VAL A 120 24.86 -2.21 6.07
C VAL A 120 25.55 -2.16 4.71
N SER A 121 26.15 -1.02 4.36
CA SER A 121 26.90 -0.83 3.11
C SER A 121 28.07 -1.82 2.98
N VAL A 122 28.91 -1.92 4.02
CA VAL A 122 30.05 -2.84 4.04
C VAL A 122 29.57 -4.30 4.02
N ALA A 123 28.55 -4.65 4.81
CA ALA A 123 28.01 -6.02 4.85
C ALA A 123 27.47 -6.48 3.48
N ARG A 124 26.78 -5.59 2.75
CA ARG A 124 26.35 -5.87 1.36
C ARG A 124 27.55 -6.09 0.44
N GLN A 125 28.59 -5.26 0.54
CA GLN A 125 29.81 -5.39 -0.26
C GLN A 125 30.57 -6.69 0.04
N LEU A 126 30.55 -7.13 1.30
CA LEU A 126 31.15 -8.40 1.74
C LEU A 126 30.29 -9.62 1.36
N GLY A 127 29.11 -9.41 0.76
CA GLY A 127 28.21 -10.49 0.36
C GLY A 127 27.54 -11.18 1.55
N TRP A 128 27.41 -10.51 2.69
CA TRP A 128 26.67 -11.07 3.82
C TRP A 128 25.19 -11.17 3.47
N GLU A 129 24.52 -12.19 4.00
CA GLU A 129 23.08 -12.38 3.82
C GLU A 129 22.28 -11.66 4.91
N THR A 130 22.79 -11.71 6.15
CA THR A 130 22.17 -11.10 7.33
C THR A 130 23.13 -10.18 8.07
N ILE A 131 22.57 -9.34 8.93
CA ILE A 131 23.33 -8.48 9.84
C ILE A 131 22.63 -8.39 11.20
N PRO A 132 23.36 -8.43 12.34
CA PRO A 132 22.76 -8.29 13.65
C PRO A 132 22.17 -6.88 13.84
N ALA A 133 20.90 -6.82 14.24
CA ALA A 133 20.15 -5.58 14.38
C ALA A 133 19.29 -5.54 15.65
N ARG A 134 19.22 -4.37 16.28
CA ARG A 134 18.18 -4.01 17.25
C ARG A 134 16.93 -3.59 16.48
N VAL A 135 15.88 -4.38 16.60
CA VAL A 135 14.65 -4.20 15.81
C VAL A 135 13.59 -3.48 16.64
N ILE A 136 13.09 -2.36 16.13
CA ILE A 136 11.93 -1.66 16.67
C ILE A 136 10.77 -1.83 15.67
N GLU A 137 9.77 -2.63 16.02
CA GLU A 137 8.59 -2.81 15.19
C GLU A 137 7.68 -1.59 15.28
N VAL A 138 7.31 -1.06 14.12
CA VAL A 138 6.43 0.08 13.95
C VAL A 138 5.09 -0.44 13.49
N ARG A 139 4.02 -0.10 14.23
CA ARG A 139 2.64 -0.42 13.84
C ARG A 139 2.05 0.76 13.09
N THR A 140 1.50 0.50 11.92
CA THR A 140 0.81 1.49 11.08
C THR A 140 -0.64 1.10 10.89
N ARG A 141 -1.48 2.11 10.63
CA ARG A 141 -2.92 1.93 10.42
C ARG A 141 -3.26 1.40 9.03
N ALA A 142 -2.39 1.65 8.04
CA ALA A 142 -2.48 1.06 6.71
C ALA A 142 -1.50 -0.12 6.55
N PRO A 143 -1.89 -1.19 5.82
CA PRO A 143 -0.96 -2.23 5.40
C PRO A 143 0.05 -1.65 4.43
N LEU A 144 1.30 -2.06 4.56
CA LEU A 144 2.39 -1.68 3.67
C LEU A 144 3.03 -2.94 3.12
N THR A 145 3.25 -2.97 1.82
CA THR A 145 3.84 -4.09 1.09
C THR A 145 5.36 -3.98 1.01
N ASP A 146 6.06 -5.04 0.58
CA ASP A 146 7.52 -5.06 0.54
C ASP A 146 8.13 -4.21 -0.58
N ASP A 147 7.33 -3.90 -1.60
CA ASP A 147 7.73 -3.12 -2.77
C ASP A 147 7.17 -1.69 -2.72
N MET A 148 7.30 -1.06 -1.56
CA MET A 148 6.89 0.33 -1.36
C MET A 148 7.56 1.25 -2.37
N ASP A 149 6.76 1.91 -3.19
CA ASP A 149 7.16 3.03 -4.02
C ASP A 149 6.31 4.27 -3.67
N ALA A 150 6.53 5.38 -4.38
CA ALA A 150 5.77 6.61 -4.15
C ALA A 150 4.26 6.42 -4.36
N ALA A 151 3.84 5.53 -5.27
CA ALA A 151 2.43 5.27 -5.54
C ALA A 151 1.80 4.44 -4.40
N GLU A 152 2.51 3.44 -3.88
CA GLU A 152 2.06 2.68 -2.69
C GLU A 152 1.91 3.58 -1.46
N LEU A 153 2.82 4.54 -1.26
CA LEU A 153 2.71 5.51 -0.17
C LEU A 153 1.49 6.44 -0.31
N LEU A 154 1.19 6.88 -1.53
CA LEU A 154 -0.02 7.66 -1.79
C LEU A 154 -1.29 6.85 -1.50
N LYS A 155 -1.32 5.57 -1.90
CA LYS A 155 -2.44 4.66 -1.62
C LYS A 155 -2.63 4.43 -0.12
N ALA A 156 -1.53 4.19 0.60
CA ALA A 156 -1.56 4.04 2.05
C ALA A 156 -2.12 5.29 2.74
N ARG A 157 -1.73 6.49 2.28
CA ARG A 157 -2.26 7.75 2.78
C ARG A 157 -3.76 7.91 2.52
N GLU A 158 -4.20 7.63 1.29
CA GLU A 158 -5.63 7.68 0.95
C GLU A 158 -6.45 6.72 1.81
N TYR A 159 -5.93 5.52 2.07
CA TYR A 159 -6.59 4.55 2.93
C TYR A 159 -6.67 5.04 4.39
N VAL A 160 -5.59 5.60 4.92
CA VAL A 160 -5.59 6.23 6.25
C VAL A 160 -6.63 7.34 6.34
N ASP A 161 -6.67 8.25 5.37
CA ASP A 161 -7.62 9.37 5.35
C ASP A 161 -9.06 8.85 5.33
N PHE A 162 -9.32 7.76 4.60
CA PHE A 162 -10.59 7.05 4.61
C PHE A 162 -10.94 6.45 6.00
N LEU A 163 -9.99 5.80 6.66
CA LEU A 163 -10.19 5.25 8.01
C LEU A 163 -10.34 6.35 9.09
N GLU A 164 -9.69 7.49 8.93
CA GLU A 164 -9.88 8.65 9.82
C GLU A 164 -11.31 9.21 9.71
N ARG A 165 -11.85 9.29 8.48
CA ARG A 165 -13.20 9.82 8.21
C ARG A 165 -14.32 8.84 8.61
N THR A 166 -14.11 7.55 8.43
CA THR A 166 -15.16 6.52 8.62
C THR A 166 -15.07 5.77 9.94
N ARG A 167 -13.86 5.71 10.52
CA ARG A 167 -13.52 4.83 11.66
C ARG A 167 -13.87 3.35 11.41
N LEU A 168 -13.91 2.92 10.15
CA LEU A 168 -14.35 1.58 9.77
C LEU A 168 -13.51 0.49 10.45
N ASP A 169 -12.20 0.69 10.57
CA ASP A 169 -11.25 -0.16 11.27
C ASP A 169 -11.57 -0.36 12.77
N ARG A 170 -12.31 0.57 13.38
CA ARG A 170 -12.70 0.48 14.79
C ARG A 170 -14.07 -0.17 14.96
N VAL A 171 -15.03 0.21 14.11
CA VAL A 171 -16.39 -0.31 14.19
C VAL A 171 -16.52 -1.70 13.54
N ARG A 172 -15.65 -2.03 12.60
CA ARG A 172 -15.54 -3.33 11.92
C ARG A 172 -14.05 -3.72 11.76
N PRO A 173 -13.38 -4.19 12.83
CA PRO A 173 -11.97 -4.56 12.77
C PRO A 173 -11.63 -5.66 11.77
N GLN A 174 -12.60 -6.48 11.41
CA GLN A 174 -12.49 -7.53 10.39
C GLN A 174 -12.61 -7.00 8.95
N ALA A 175 -12.95 -5.71 8.77
CA ALA A 175 -13.14 -5.15 7.45
C ALA A 175 -11.82 -5.06 6.70
N SER A 176 -11.73 -5.78 5.59
CA SER A 176 -10.66 -5.59 4.59
C SER A 176 -11.24 -4.94 3.36
N ILE A 177 -10.70 -3.78 2.99
CA ILE A 177 -11.03 -3.07 1.75
C ILE A 177 -9.71 -2.66 1.12
N GLU A 178 -9.28 -3.40 0.11
CA GLU A 178 -8.09 -3.09 -0.67
C GLU A 178 -8.51 -2.56 -2.04
N VAL A 179 -7.81 -1.56 -2.56
CA VAL A 179 -8.07 -0.97 -3.88
C VAL A 179 -6.79 -1.01 -4.73
N SER A 180 -6.93 -1.26 -6.04
CA SER A 180 -5.76 -1.31 -6.93
C SER A 180 -5.23 0.06 -7.34
N ARG A 181 -6.06 1.11 -7.24
CA ARG A 181 -5.76 2.46 -7.78
C ARG A 181 -6.14 3.57 -6.82
N LEU A 182 -5.47 4.70 -6.97
CA LEU A 182 -5.76 5.95 -6.26
C LEU A 182 -7.15 6.51 -6.61
N GLY A 183 -7.72 7.27 -5.68
CA GLY A 183 -9.02 7.94 -5.77
C GLY A 183 -10.23 7.01 -5.56
N ARG A 184 -10.00 5.74 -5.23
CA ARG A 184 -11.06 4.74 -5.04
C ARG A 184 -11.69 4.84 -3.66
N TYR A 185 -10.92 5.19 -2.62
CA TYR A 185 -11.49 5.33 -1.28
C TYR A 185 -12.40 6.55 -1.18
N ASP A 186 -12.12 7.62 -1.93
CA ASP A 186 -13.05 8.75 -2.02
C ASP A 186 -14.40 8.35 -2.62
N ARG A 187 -14.40 7.50 -3.66
CA ARG A 187 -15.65 6.95 -4.23
C ARG A 187 -16.39 6.04 -3.25
N ILE A 188 -15.67 5.20 -2.52
CA ILE A 188 -16.27 4.38 -1.46
C ILE A 188 -16.87 5.27 -0.37
N TYR A 189 -16.19 6.35 0.01
CA TYR A 189 -16.71 7.31 0.97
C TYR A 189 -17.99 8.01 0.47
N GLU A 190 -18.06 8.37 -0.82
CA GLU A 190 -19.30 8.87 -1.44
C GLU A 190 -20.45 7.86 -1.32
N HIS A 191 -20.18 6.56 -1.49
CA HIS A 191 -21.19 5.51 -1.32
C HIS A 191 -21.65 5.40 0.14
N ILE A 192 -20.75 5.54 1.11
CA ILE A 192 -21.09 5.57 2.54
C ILE A 192 -21.96 6.80 2.86
N LEU A 193 -21.64 7.97 2.30
CA LEU A 193 -22.47 9.18 2.48
C LEU A 193 -23.87 9.00 1.87
N GLY A 194 -23.97 8.40 0.69
CA GLY A 194 -25.25 8.05 0.09
C GLY A 194 -26.04 7.10 0.99
N HIS A 195 -25.41 6.02 1.46
CA HIS A 195 -26.01 5.06 2.40
C HIS A 195 -26.49 5.74 3.68
N ARG A 196 -25.64 6.59 4.28
CA ARG A 196 -25.96 7.41 5.47
C ARG A 196 -27.24 8.22 5.28
N TYR A 197 -27.37 8.87 4.11
CA TYR A 197 -28.54 9.70 3.80
C TYR A 197 -29.83 8.86 3.79
N PHE A 198 -29.85 7.73 3.07
CA PHE A 198 -31.04 6.88 3.00
C PHE A 198 -31.36 6.22 4.34
N LEU A 199 -30.34 5.76 5.07
CA LEU A 199 -30.51 5.21 6.42
C LEU A 199 -31.11 6.23 7.39
N GLY A 200 -30.73 7.51 7.26
CA GLY A 200 -31.32 8.59 8.04
C GLY A 200 -32.78 8.87 7.71
N LEU A 201 -33.17 8.76 6.43
CA LEU A 201 -34.57 8.87 6.02
C LEU A 201 -35.43 7.73 6.60
N GLU A 202 -34.94 6.49 6.55
CA GLU A 202 -35.63 5.32 7.10
C GLU A 202 -35.83 5.43 8.62
N ARG A 203 -34.80 5.91 9.33
CA ARG A 203 -34.81 6.04 10.80
C ARG A 203 -35.39 7.36 11.30
N ARG A 204 -35.73 8.28 10.40
CA ARG A 204 -36.21 9.64 10.69
C ARG A 204 -35.28 10.41 11.63
N GLY A 205 -33.98 10.31 11.41
CA GLY A 205 -32.97 10.92 12.27
C GLY A 205 -31.60 11.00 11.63
N GLU A 206 -30.70 11.78 12.25
CA GLU A 206 -29.31 11.81 11.83
C GLU A 206 -28.59 10.53 12.28
N VAL A 207 -27.82 9.94 11.36
CA VAL A 207 -26.99 8.77 11.65
C VAL A 207 -25.53 9.22 11.70
N PRO A 208 -24.73 8.87 12.73
CA PRO A 208 -23.29 9.13 12.75
C PRO A 208 -22.57 8.46 11.57
N ILE A 209 -21.46 9.06 11.09
CA ILE A 209 -20.71 8.52 9.94
C ILE A 209 -20.19 7.10 10.20
N GLU A 210 -19.80 6.83 11.44
CA GLU A 210 -19.23 5.56 11.91
C GLU A 210 -20.26 4.44 11.85
N GLU A 211 -21.48 4.75 12.27
CA GLU A 211 -22.62 3.84 12.19
C GLU A 211 -23.05 3.61 10.74
N ALA A 212 -23.05 4.65 9.91
CA ALA A 212 -23.35 4.51 8.50
C ALA A 212 -22.28 3.69 7.77
N ALA A 213 -21.00 3.88 8.09
CA ALA A 213 -19.90 3.10 7.53
C ALA A 213 -20.01 1.61 7.91
N ALA A 214 -20.30 1.31 9.18
CA ALA A 214 -20.56 -0.05 9.64
C ALA A 214 -21.77 -0.68 8.93
N SER A 215 -22.89 0.03 8.86
CA SER A 215 -24.08 -0.47 8.16
C SER A 215 -23.85 -0.66 6.66
N TRP A 216 -23.15 0.27 6.00
CA TRP A 216 -22.79 0.15 4.59
C TRP A 216 -21.88 -1.08 4.37
N TYR A 217 -20.89 -1.30 5.23
CA TYR A 217 -20.00 -2.45 5.12
C TYR A 217 -20.80 -3.76 5.18
N ASP A 218 -21.63 -3.94 6.21
CA ASP A 218 -22.36 -5.18 6.44
C ASP A 218 -23.47 -5.44 5.42
N ASN A 219 -24.18 -4.39 4.97
CA ASN A 219 -25.42 -4.55 4.20
C ASN A 219 -25.24 -4.26 2.71
N VAL A 220 -24.11 -3.70 2.29
CA VAL A 220 -23.87 -3.30 0.90
C VAL A 220 -22.57 -3.89 0.39
N TYR A 221 -21.44 -3.56 1.02
CA TYR A 221 -20.13 -3.98 0.52
C TYR A 221 -19.90 -5.48 0.67
N GLN A 222 -20.01 -5.99 1.91
CA GLN A 222 -19.72 -7.38 2.23
C GLN A 222 -20.56 -8.37 1.40
N PRO A 223 -21.90 -8.18 1.24
CA PRO A 223 -22.69 -9.08 0.40
C PRO A 223 -22.22 -9.11 -1.06
N ILE A 224 -21.83 -7.97 -1.63
CA ILE A 224 -21.33 -7.91 -3.01
C ILE A 224 -19.93 -8.54 -3.10
N ALA A 225 -19.05 -8.29 -2.12
CA ALA A 225 -17.73 -8.88 -2.05
C ALA A 225 -17.78 -10.41 -1.90
N GLU A 226 -18.70 -10.93 -1.09
CA GLU A 226 -18.94 -12.37 -0.94
C GLU A 226 -19.38 -13.00 -2.25
N LEU A 227 -20.26 -12.35 -3.02
CA LEU A 227 -20.67 -12.84 -4.33
C LEU A 227 -19.51 -12.81 -5.34
N ILE A 228 -18.69 -11.77 -5.31
CA ILE A 228 -17.48 -11.70 -6.15
C ILE A 228 -16.58 -12.91 -5.88
N ARG A 229 -16.40 -13.29 -4.61
CA ARG A 229 -15.62 -14.47 -4.20
C ARG A 229 -16.29 -15.78 -4.60
N GLU A 230 -17.55 -15.97 -4.24
CA GLU A 230 -18.29 -17.22 -4.44
C GLU A 230 -18.34 -17.64 -5.92
N TYR A 231 -18.52 -16.66 -6.81
CA TYR A 231 -18.63 -16.90 -8.25
C TYR A 231 -17.30 -16.75 -8.99
N GLY A 232 -16.16 -16.60 -8.28
CA GLY A 232 -14.85 -16.50 -8.91
C GLY A 232 -14.72 -15.33 -9.89
N ILE A 233 -15.49 -14.24 -9.71
CA ILE A 233 -15.56 -13.15 -10.70
C ILE A 233 -14.18 -12.50 -10.88
N LEU A 234 -13.38 -12.43 -9.81
CA LEU A 234 -12.01 -11.89 -9.86
C LEU A 234 -11.09 -12.62 -10.84
N GLU A 235 -11.31 -13.90 -11.13
CA GLU A 235 -10.47 -14.68 -12.05
C GLU A 235 -10.47 -14.10 -13.47
N HIS A 236 -11.56 -13.42 -13.84
CA HIS A 236 -11.73 -12.79 -15.15
C HIS A 236 -11.09 -11.39 -15.22
N PHE A 237 -10.61 -10.85 -14.10
CA PHE A 237 -10.10 -9.47 -13.99
C PHE A 237 -8.75 -9.40 -13.26
N PRO A 238 -7.66 -9.88 -13.88
CA PRO A 238 -6.35 -9.89 -13.26
C PRO A 238 -5.88 -8.48 -12.86
N GLY A 239 -5.32 -8.37 -11.65
CA GLY A 239 -4.83 -7.11 -11.10
C GLY A 239 -5.90 -6.19 -10.49
N ARG A 240 -7.16 -6.65 -10.39
CA ARG A 240 -8.22 -5.94 -9.67
C ARG A 240 -8.49 -6.57 -8.31
N THR A 241 -9.05 -5.76 -7.41
CA THR A 241 -9.48 -6.18 -6.08
C THR A 241 -11.01 -6.33 -6.02
N GLU A 242 -11.51 -6.94 -4.94
CA GLU A 242 -12.96 -6.99 -4.67
C GLU A 242 -13.59 -5.60 -4.62
N ALA A 243 -12.90 -4.62 -4.03
CA ALA A 243 -13.40 -3.25 -3.94
C ALA A 243 -13.45 -2.57 -5.32
N ASP A 244 -12.50 -2.85 -6.21
CA ASP A 244 -12.55 -2.35 -7.59
C ASP A 244 -13.75 -2.90 -8.35
N LEU A 245 -14.02 -4.21 -8.20
CA LEU A 245 -15.19 -4.83 -8.82
C LEU A 245 -16.49 -4.32 -8.21
N TYR A 246 -16.56 -4.16 -6.89
CA TYR A 246 -17.70 -3.52 -6.23
C TYR A 246 -17.98 -2.13 -6.80
N LEU A 247 -16.96 -1.27 -6.93
CA LEU A 247 -17.12 0.07 -7.50
C LEU A 247 -17.55 0.03 -8.97
N TRP A 248 -17.08 -0.96 -9.73
CA TRP A 248 -17.45 -1.09 -11.13
C TRP A 248 -18.88 -1.60 -11.30
N ILE A 249 -19.29 -2.62 -10.55
CA ILE A 249 -20.65 -3.17 -10.54
C ILE A 249 -21.66 -2.09 -10.15
N THR A 250 -21.35 -1.32 -9.11
CA THR A 250 -22.24 -0.23 -8.65
C THR A 250 -22.34 0.91 -9.67
N ALA A 251 -21.24 1.27 -10.33
CA ALA A 251 -21.25 2.25 -11.41
C ALA A 251 -22.06 1.75 -12.63
N ARG A 252 -21.83 0.50 -13.07
CA ARG A 252 -22.55 -0.08 -14.21
C ARG A 252 -24.03 -0.26 -13.92
N TRP A 253 -24.40 -0.62 -12.69
CA TRP A 253 -25.79 -0.65 -12.27
C TRP A 253 -26.46 0.73 -12.44
N LEU A 254 -25.81 1.81 -12.00
CA LEU A 254 -26.35 3.16 -12.15
C LEU A 254 -26.52 3.55 -13.63
N GLU A 255 -25.56 3.18 -14.50
CA GLU A 255 -25.65 3.39 -15.95
C GLU A 255 -26.85 2.68 -16.57
N LEU A 256 -27.03 1.38 -16.27
CA LEU A 256 -28.16 0.59 -16.74
C LEU A 256 -29.49 1.18 -16.27
N SER A 257 -29.55 1.60 -15.00
CA SER A 257 -30.75 2.23 -14.43
C SER A 257 -31.09 3.54 -15.13
N ARG A 258 -30.10 4.38 -15.45
CA ARG A 258 -30.31 5.65 -16.18
C ARG A 258 -30.73 5.42 -17.62
N ALA A 259 -30.27 4.34 -18.24
CA ALA A 259 -30.68 3.93 -19.57
C ALA A 259 -32.07 3.25 -19.62
N GLY A 260 -32.75 3.10 -18.47
CA GLY A 260 -34.05 2.41 -18.39
C GLY A 260 -33.98 0.91 -18.66
N LYS A 261 -32.79 0.31 -18.60
CA LYS A 261 -32.57 -1.13 -18.77
C LYS A 261 -32.87 -1.88 -17.48
N ALA A 262 -32.99 -3.20 -17.55
CA ALA A 262 -32.98 -4.04 -16.36
C ALA A 262 -31.69 -3.76 -15.57
N ALA A 263 -31.83 -3.38 -14.31
CA ALA A 263 -30.77 -2.78 -13.52
C ALA A 263 -30.78 -3.40 -12.13
N GLY A 264 -29.63 -3.96 -11.73
CA GLY A 264 -29.40 -4.61 -10.45
C GLY A 264 -27.95 -5.11 -10.40
N PRO A 265 -27.46 -5.59 -9.24
CA PRO A 265 -26.11 -6.13 -9.14
C PRO A 265 -25.87 -7.32 -10.08
N ALA A 266 -26.85 -8.20 -10.24
CA ALA A 266 -26.77 -9.34 -11.17
C ALA A 266 -26.68 -8.91 -12.63
N GLU A 267 -27.51 -7.95 -13.04
CA GLU A 267 -27.48 -7.39 -14.39
C GLU A 267 -26.18 -6.64 -14.68
N ALA A 268 -25.66 -5.89 -13.71
CA ALA A 268 -24.40 -5.18 -13.85
C ALA A 268 -23.21 -6.15 -13.98
N VAL A 269 -23.14 -7.19 -13.17
CA VAL A 269 -22.12 -8.25 -13.28
C VAL A 269 -22.18 -8.92 -14.65
N ALA A 270 -23.38 -9.29 -15.10
CA ALA A 270 -23.56 -9.96 -16.38
C ALA A 270 -23.15 -9.08 -17.57
N ASP A 271 -23.51 -7.80 -17.54
CA ASP A 271 -23.15 -6.84 -18.58
C ASP A 271 -21.63 -6.56 -18.60
N ILE A 272 -21.00 -6.53 -17.42
CA ILE A 272 -19.55 -6.43 -17.26
C ILE A 272 -18.82 -7.64 -17.86
N LEU A 273 -19.24 -8.86 -17.52
CA LEU A 273 -18.63 -10.09 -18.04
C LEU A 273 -18.83 -10.21 -19.55
N PHE A 274 -20.01 -9.82 -20.06
CA PHE A 274 -20.28 -9.76 -21.49
C PHE A 274 -19.31 -8.86 -22.25
N GLU A 275 -19.08 -7.64 -21.73
CA GLU A 275 -18.16 -6.68 -22.34
C GLU A 275 -16.71 -7.16 -22.26
N ALA A 276 -16.32 -7.86 -21.18
CA ALA A 276 -14.97 -8.34 -20.96
C ALA A 276 -14.59 -9.56 -21.82
N GLU A 277 -15.53 -10.51 -22.01
CA GLU A 277 -15.30 -11.78 -22.71
C GLU A 277 -15.73 -11.76 -24.18
N GLY A 278 -16.46 -10.73 -24.61
CA GLY A 278 -16.99 -10.63 -25.98
C GLY A 278 -18.07 -11.67 -26.33
N ALA A 279 -18.58 -12.42 -25.34
CA ALA A 279 -19.60 -13.45 -25.50
C ALA A 279 -20.66 -13.33 -24.37
N PRO A 280 -21.96 -13.59 -24.65
CA PRO A 280 -23.03 -13.48 -23.65
C PRO A 280 -22.71 -14.33 -22.42
N ALA A 281 -22.71 -13.70 -21.24
CA ALA A 281 -22.64 -14.43 -19.97
C ALA A 281 -23.71 -15.54 -20.00
N PRO A 282 -23.35 -16.79 -19.66
CA PRO A 282 -24.29 -17.90 -19.79
C PRO A 282 -25.56 -17.59 -18.98
N PRO A 283 -26.76 -17.71 -19.57
CA PRO A 283 -28.04 -17.51 -18.87
C PRO A 283 -28.13 -18.16 -17.48
N PRO A 284 -27.53 -19.34 -17.22
CA PRO A 284 -27.41 -19.92 -15.89
C PRO A 284 -26.84 -18.98 -14.82
N LEU A 285 -25.76 -18.24 -15.13
CA LEU A 285 -25.09 -17.35 -14.17
C LEU A 285 -25.98 -16.16 -13.82
N GLN A 286 -26.65 -15.58 -14.82
CA GLN A 286 -27.59 -14.47 -14.61
C GLN A 286 -28.78 -14.90 -13.75
N GLU A 287 -29.32 -16.10 -14.00
CA GLU A 287 -30.47 -16.62 -13.29
C GLU A 287 -30.12 -17.04 -11.84
N GLN A 288 -28.93 -17.62 -11.63
CA GLN A 288 -28.39 -17.92 -10.31
C GLN A 288 -28.20 -16.65 -9.48
N LEU A 289 -27.54 -15.63 -10.05
CA LEU A 289 -27.34 -14.34 -9.37
C LEU A 289 -28.67 -13.65 -9.03
N ARG A 290 -29.65 -13.65 -9.94
CA ARG A 290 -31.00 -13.08 -9.71
C ARG A 290 -31.80 -13.81 -8.64
N ARG A 291 -31.72 -15.14 -8.59
CA ARG A 291 -32.44 -15.94 -7.58
C ARG A 291 -31.92 -15.65 -6.17
N TRP A 292 -30.63 -15.38 -6.04
CA TRP A 292 -29.97 -15.19 -4.75
C TRP A 292 -29.98 -13.74 -4.25
N LEU A 293 -29.73 -12.77 -5.15
CA LEU A 293 -29.81 -11.33 -4.85
C LEU A 293 -31.26 -10.82 -4.71
N GLY A 294 -32.24 -11.66 -5.06
CA GLY A 294 -33.64 -11.30 -5.21
C GLY A 294 -33.89 -10.50 -6.49
N ARG A 295 -35.17 -10.25 -6.81
CA ARG A 295 -35.53 -9.25 -7.81
C ARG A 295 -34.86 -7.93 -7.43
N PRO A 296 -34.39 -7.11 -8.39
CA PRO A 296 -33.88 -5.78 -8.07
C PRO A 296 -34.92 -5.11 -7.18
N ARG A 297 -34.59 -4.98 -5.88
CA ARG A 297 -35.39 -4.15 -4.99
C ARG A 297 -35.40 -2.84 -5.72
N ARG A 298 -36.61 -2.36 -6.07
CA ARG A 298 -36.78 -1.10 -6.77
C ARG A 298 -35.75 -0.16 -6.19
N VAL A 299 -34.93 0.35 -7.10
CA VAL A 299 -34.00 1.46 -6.94
C VAL A 299 -34.28 2.14 -5.60
N ILE A 300 -33.27 2.33 -4.77
CA ILE A 300 -33.31 3.40 -3.78
C ILE A 300 -33.88 4.60 -4.52
N ASP A 301 -35.19 4.83 -4.38
CA ASP A 301 -35.96 5.69 -5.25
C ASP A 301 -35.49 7.06 -4.80
N LEU A 302 -34.43 7.58 -5.43
CA LEU A 302 -34.10 8.98 -5.35
C LEU A 302 -35.41 9.66 -5.75
N PRO A 303 -36.10 10.31 -4.81
CA PRO A 303 -37.48 10.71 -5.05
C PRO A 303 -37.47 11.55 -6.31
N ALA A 304 -38.27 11.13 -7.30
CA ALA A 304 -38.43 11.78 -8.60
C ALA A 304 -38.84 13.27 -8.51
N ARG A 305 -38.97 13.81 -7.30
CA ARG A 305 -39.16 15.23 -6.98
C ARG A 305 -37.92 16.10 -7.15
N LEU A 306 -36.71 15.55 -7.30
CA LEU A 306 -35.49 16.35 -7.53
C LEU A 306 -35.18 16.64 -9.01
N ALA A 307 -35.88 16.02 -9.96
CA ALA A 307 -35.70 16.29 -11.40
C ALA A 307 -36.61 17.42 -11.96
N ARG A 308 -37.47 18.03 -11.13
CA ARG A 308 -38.38 19.12 -11.57
C ARG A 308 -38.15 20.40 -10.76
N ARG A 309 -36.97 21.00 -10.86
CA ARG A 309 -36.79 22.42 -10.54
C ARG A 309 -35.69 23.16 -11.31
N ALA A 310 -35.17 22.56 -12.38
CA ALA A 310 -34.22 23.22 -13.30
C ALA A 310 -34.85 23.58 -14.67
N THR A 311 -36.16 23.47 -14.82
CA THR A 311 -36.90 23.90 -16.01
C THR A 311 -38.24 24.51 -15.61
N LYS A 312 -38.20 25.75 -15.12
CA LYS A 312 -39.19 26.81 -15.38
C LYS A 312 -38.78 28.06 -14.59
N SER A 313 -38.86 29.19 -15.31
CA SER A 313 -38.85 30.57 -14.82
C SER A 313 -39.64 30.78 -13.54
#